data_AF-A0A5J4VMT7-F1
#
_entry.id   AF-A0A5J4VMT7-F1
#
_cell.length_a   1.000
_cell.length_b   1.000
_cell.length_c   1.000
_cell.angle_alpha   90.00
_cell.angle_beta   90.00
_cell.angle_gamma   90.00
#
_symmetry.space_group_name_H-M   'P 1'
#
loop_
_entity.id
_entity.type
_entity.pdbx_description
1 polymer ?
#
loop_
_entity_poly.entity_id
_entity_poly.type
_entity_poly.pdbx_seq_one_letter_code
_entity_poly.pdbx_strand_id
1 'polypeptide(L)'
;MAPSVEAPTEPSVEPTTQPTMEPSVEGSIREAPIPKPATPWEGRPRKCYTEEEARDMARLQRKLFKQRLREKQKAFKSGISESKLSAQKMLNKVVLSKEDLIRIIEIMENGTKEQTDDISI
;
A
#
# COMPACT_ATOMS: atom_id res chain seq x y z
N MET A 1 15.47 5.27 41.96
CA MET A 1 14.64 6.25 42.67
C MET A 1 14.70 7.56 41.88
N ALA A 2 13.55 8.23 41.74
CA ALA A 2 13.24 9.43 40.93
C ALA A 2 12.90 9.21 39.43
N PRO A 3 11.60 9.32 39.05
CA PRO A 3 11.14 9.64 37.69
C PRO A 3 10.85 11.14 37.56
N SER A 4 11.08 11.73 36.38
CA SER A 4 10.73 13.13 36.04
C SER A 4 10.35 13.15 34.54
N VAL A 5 9.05 13.09 34.21
CA VAL A 5 8.10 14.18 33.93
C VAL A 5 8.56 15.12 32.82
N GLU A 6 7.94 15.02 31.63
CA GLU A 6 7.26 16.15 30.97
C GLU A 6 6.45 15.67 29.75
N ALA A 7 5.21 16.14 29.67
CA ALA A 7 4.28 15.94 28.56
C ALA A 7 4.46 17.05 27.51
N PRO A 8 4.33 16.78 26.21
CA PRO A 8 4.26 17.85 25.21
C PRO A 8 2.85 18.43 25.15
N THR A 9 2.75 19.67 25.62
CA THR A 9 1.64 20.63 25.50
C THR A 9 1.34 20.97 24.03
N GLU A 10 0.08 20.91 23.61
CA GLU A 10 -0.40 21.47 22.34
C GLU A 10 -0.32 23.01 22.35
N PRO A 11 0.07 23.68 21.25
CA PRO A 11 -0.32 25.05 21.02
C PRO A 11 -1.47 25.13 20.01
N SER A 12 -2.65 25.44 20.55
CA SER A 12 -3.74 26.12 19.85
C SER A 12 -3.27 27.53 19.48
N VAL A 13 -3.30 27.90 18.18
CA VAL A 13 -3.34 29.29 17.72
C VAL A 13 -4.09 29.37 16.38
N GLU A 14 -5.35 29.81 16.42
CA GLU A 14 -6.00 30.46 15.28
C GLU A 14 -5.36 31.84 15.02
N PRO A 15 -5.21 32.25 13.75
CA PRO A 15 -5.29 33.66 13.43
C PRO A 15 -6.45 33.93 12.46
N THR A 16 -7.53 34.47 13.01
CA THR A 16 -8.41 35.39 12.29
C THR A 16 -7.59 36.62 11.91
N THR A 17 -7.41 36.88 10.62
CA THR A 17 -7.13 38.23 10.10
C THR A 17 -7.67 38.32 8.67
N GLN A 18 -8.78 39.04 8.50
CA GLN A 18 -9.19 39.57 7.20
C GLN A 18 -8.09 40.52 6.69
N PRO A 19 -7.67 40.44 5.42
CA PRO A 19 -7.05 41.58 4.76
C PRO A 19 -8.15 42.39 4.07
N THR A 20 -8.48 43.52 4.69
CA THR A 20 -9.15 44.66 4.05
C THR A 20 -8.41 45.05 2.78
N MET A 21 -9.12 45.07 1.64
CA MET A 21 -8.58 45.60 0.39
C MET A 21 -8.43 47.12 0.50
N GLU A 22 -7.22 47.64 0.31
CA GLU A 22 -7.01 48.99 -0.19
C GLU A 22 -6.40 48.89 -1.61
N PRO A 23 -6.92 49.62 -2.62
CA PRO A 23 -6.31 49.66 -3.94
C PRO A 23 -5.27 50.79 -3.97
N SER A 24 -4.00 50.45 -4.01
CA SER A 24 -2.94 51.42 -4.35
C SER A 24 -2.55 51.25 -5.81
N VAL A 25 -2.81 52.30 -6.58
CA VAL A 25 -2.50 52.46 -7.99
C VAL A 25 -1.03 52.88 -8.14
N GLU A 26 -0.43 52.44 -9.25
CA GLU A 26 0.72 53.03 -9.96
C GLU A 26 2.12 52.43 -9.71
N GLY A 27 2.66 51.79 -10.77
CA GLY A 27 4.02 51.26 -10.78
C GLY A 27 4.38 50.53 -12.09
N SER A 28 4.68 51.31 -13.12
CA SER A 28 5.13 50.93 -14.47
C SER A 28 6.18 49.80 -14.53
N ILE A 29 5.80 48.65 -15.12
CA ILE A 29 6.70 47.79 -15.91
C ILE A 29 5.91 47.34 -17.15
N ARG A 30 6.35 47.77 -18.33
CA ARG A 30 5.84 47.26 -19.62
C ARG A 30 6.28 45.82 -19.80
N GLU A 31 5.56 44.85 -19.25
CA GLU A 31 5.59 43.49 -19.78
C GLU A 31 4.74 43.43 -21.05
N ALA A 32 5.35 42.94 -22.14
CA ALA A 32 4.65 42.69 -23.38
C ALA A 32 3.43 41.79 -23.13
N PRO A 33 2.22 42.13 -23.62
CA PRO A 33 1.05 41.31 -23.41
C PRO A 33 1.24 39.99 -24.15
N ILE A 34 1.49 38.91 -23.40
CA ILE A 34 1.20 37.56 -23.90
C ILE A 34 -0.29 37.59 -24.26
N PRO A 35 -0.68 37.36 -25.53
CA PRO A 35 -2.09 37.45 -25.90
C PRO A 35 -2.86 36.36 -25.16
N LYS A 36 -3.63 36.76 -24.14
CA LYS A 36 -4.67 35.91 -23.57
C LYS A 36 -5.66 35.63 -24.71
N PRO A 37 -5.98 34.35 -25.02
CA PRO A 37 -6.94 34.05 -26.06
C PRO A 37 -8.30 34.68 -25.69
N ALA A 38 -8.82 35.49 -26.61
CA ALA A 38 -10.15 36.07 -26.52
C ALA A 38 -11.18 34.94 -26.59
N THR A 39 -11.71 34.51 -25.44
CA THR A 39 -13.08 34.00 -25.26
C THR A 39 -13.28 33.57 -23.81
N PRO A 40 -14.30 34.12 -23.11
CA PRO A 40 -14.83 33.55 -21.89
C PRO A 40 -15.71 32.35 -22.28
N TRP A 41 -15.21 31.13 -22.11
CA TRP A 41 -16.04 29.92 -22.15
C TRP A 41 -16.77 29.82 -20.81
N GLU A 42 -17.72 30.73 -20.58
CA GLU A 42 -18.50 30.79 -19.35
C GLU A 42 -19.33 29.52 -19.16
N GLY A 43 -19.10 28.84 -18.03
CA GLY A 43 -19.97 27.76 -17.57
C GLY A 43 -19.23 26.52 -17.03
N ARG A 44 -17.96 26.29 -17.39
CA ARG A 44 -17.21 25.15 -16.85
C ARG A 44 -15.77 25.55 -16.48
N PRO A 45 -15.34 25.36 -15.21
CA PRO A 45 -13.95 25.56 -14.83
C PRO A 45 -13.01 24.79 -15.76
N ARG A 46 -12.09 25.51 -16.42
CA ARG A 46 -11.03 24.89 -17.22
C ARG A 46 -10.08 24.16 -16.28
N LYS A 47 -9.83 22.87 -16.54
CA LYS A 47 -8.89 22.05 -15.75
C LYS A 47 -7.42 22.41 -15.99
N CYS A 48 -7.10 23.11 -17.10
CA CYS A 48 -5.77 23.61 -17.45
C CYS A 48 -5.91 24.95 -18.19
N TYR A 49 -5.04 25.91 -17.89
CA TYR A 49 -5.04 27.25 -18.48
C TYR A 49 -4.21 27.31 -19.77
N THR A 50 -3.13 26.51 -19.85
CA THR A 50 -2.25 26.42 -21.02
C THR A 50 -2.19 25.00 -21.58
N GLU A 51 -1.82 24.88 -22.87
CA GLU A 51 -1.62 23.58 -23.52
C GLU A 51 -0.45 22.79 -22.92
N GLU A 52 0.59 23.50 -22.45
CA GLU A 52 1.72 22.89 -21.77
C GLU A 52 1.31 22.22 -20.46
N GLU A 53 0.53 22.92 -19.63
CA GLU A 53 0.01 22.38 -18.36
C GLU A 53 -0.85 21.13 -18.60
N ALA A 54 -1.68 21.13 -19.63
CA ALA A 54 -2.48 19.96 -20.02
C ALA A 54 -1.59 18.76 -20.40
N ARG A 55 -0.51 19.00 -21.15
CA ARG A 55 0.47 17.96 -21.52
C ARG A 55 1.22 17.44 -20.30
N ASP A 56 1.57 18.30 -19.34
CA ASP A 56 2.23 17.89 -18.09
C ASP A 56 1.33 17.04 -17.21
N MET A 57 0.07 17.46 -17.04
CA MET A 57 -0.91 16.68 -16.28
C MET A 57 -1.19 15.33 -16.93
N ALA A 58 -1.28 15.26 -18.26
CA ALA A 58 -1.42 14.00 -18.98
C ALA A 58 -0.18 13.10 -18.80
N ARG A 59 1.03 13.66 -18.88
CA ARG A 59 2.29 12.93 -18.61
C ARG A 59 2.33 12.38 -17.19
N LEU A 60 1.97 13.20 -16.20
CA LEU A 60 1.95 12.82 -14.79
C LEU A 60 0.93 11.70 -14.53
N GLN A 61 -0.30 11.84 -15.02
CA GLN A 61 -1.32 10.81 -14.91
C GLN A 61 -0.89 9.49 -15.56
N ARG A 62 -0.28 9.55 -16.75
CA ARG A 62 0.24 8.38 -17.44
C ARG A 62 1.36 7.70 -16.64
N LYS A 63 2.27 8.48 -16.07
CA LYS A 63 3.36 7.98 -15.21
C LYS A 63 2.82 7.28 -13.97
N LEU A 64 1.90 7.91 -13.25
CA LEU A 64 1.25 7.35 -12.05
C LEU A 64 0.49 6.05 -12.37
N PHE A 65 -0.26 6.03 -13.47
CA PHE A 65 -0.97 4.82 -13.89
C PHE A 65 -0.01 3.65 -14.14
N LYS A 66 1.08 3.90 -14.89
CA LYS A 66 2.08 2.87 -15.19
C LYS A 66 2.84 2.42 -13.94
N GLN A 67 3.12 3.34 -13.02
CA GLN A 67 3.73 3.01 -11.73
C GLN A 67 2.82 2.07 -10.93
N ARG A 68 1.56 2.46 -10.72
CA ARG A 68 0.58 1.63 -10.00
C ARG A 68 0.39 0.26 -10.63
N LEU A 69 0.43 0.17 -11.96
CA LEU A 69 0.37 -1.10 -12.68
C LEU A 69 1.56 -2.01 -12.35
N ARG A 70 2.78 -1.46 -12.32
CA ARG A 70 4.00 -2.21 -11.96
C ARG A 70 3.97 -2.66 -10.51
N GLU A 71 3.55 -1.79 -9.60
CA GLU A 71 3.41 -2.11 -8.18
C GLU A 71 2.41 -3.23 -7.96
N LYS A 72 1.22 -3.17 -8.59
CA LYS A 72 0.23 -4.26 -8.53
C LYS A 72 0.78 -5.57 -9.08
N GLN A 73 1.49 -5.53 -10.21
CA GLN A 73 2.11 -6.74 -10.77
C GLN A 73 3.20 -7.31 -9.85
N LYS A 74 4.04 -6.45 -9.25
CA LYS A 74 5.09 -6.86 -8.31
C LYS A 74 4.48 -7.50 -7.07
N ALA A 75 3.49 -6.85 -6.46
CA ALA A 75 2.78 -7.35 -5.28
C ALA A 75 2.07 -8.68 -5.56
N PHE A 76 1.46 -8.83 -6.73
CA PHE A 76 0.81 -10.08 -7.12
C PHE A 76 1.83 -11.23 -7.26
N LYS A 77 2.94 -10.99 -7.96
CA LYS A 77 3.99 -12.00 -8.12
C LYS A 77 4.63 -12.38 -6.79
N SER A 78 4.93 -11.41 -5.93
CA SER A 78 5.48 -11.67 -4.60
C SER A 78 4.48 -12.42 -3.72
N GLY A 79 3.19 -12.05 -3.76
CA GLY A 79 2.14 -12.76 -3.03
C GLY A 79 2.02 -14.22 -3.45
N ILE A 80 2.08 -14.51 -4.75
CA ILE A 80 2.10 -15.91 -5.23
C ILE A 80 3.31 -16.66 -4.68
N SER A 81 4.51 -16.06 -4.72
CA SER A 81 5.71 -16.74 -4.21
C SER A 81 5.64 -17.01 -2.72
N GLU A 82 5.07 -16.08 -1.94
CA GLU A 82 4.88 -16.22 -0.50
C GLU A 82 3.87 -17.32 -0.18
N SER A 83 2.72 -17.34 -0.86
CA SER A 83 1.72 -18.40 -0.69
C SER A 83 2.29 -19.77 -1.04
N LYS A 84 3.08 -19.88 -2.12
CA LYS A 84 3.76 -21.12 -2.49
C LYS A 84 4.74 -21.60 -1.42
N LEU A 85 5.58 -20.70 -0.90
CA LEU A 85 6.52 -21.03 0.16
C LEU A 85 5.80 -21.43 1.45
N SER A 86 4.71 -20.74 1.81
CA SER A 86 3.88 -21.07 2.95
C SER A 86 3.28 -22.48 2.83
N ALA A 87 2.66 -22.79 1.68
CA ALA A 87 2.12 -24.11 1.40
C ALA A 87 3.21 -25.20 1.45
N GLN A 88 4.38 -24.94 0.85
CA GLN A 88 5.52 -25.86 0.91
C GLN A 88 5.99 -26.10 2.35
N LYS A 89 6.05 -25.07 3.20
CA LYS A 89 6.40 -25.21 4.62
C LYS A 89 5.38 -26.08 5.37
N MET A 90 4.09 -25.94 5.08
CA MET A 90 3.07 -26.81 5.68
C MET A 90 3.24 -28.26 5.23
N LEU A 91 3.49 -28.50 3.94
CA LEU A 91 3.78 -29.85 3.44
C LEU A 91 5.03 -30.44 4.10
N ASN A 92 6.09 -29.65 4.23
CA ASN A 92 7.33 -30.08 4.89
C ASN A 92 7.12 -30.39 6.38
N LYS A 93 6.19 -29.72 7.06
CA LYS A 93 5.85 -30.00 8.46
C LYS A 93 5.15 -31.36 8.66
N VAL A 94 4.60 -31.93 7.60
CA VAL A 94 3.90 -33.23 7.61
C VAL A 94 4.80 -34.35 7.02
N VAL A 95 6.09 -34.09 6.81
CA VAL A 95 7.05 -35.14 6.41
C VAL A 95 7.32 -36.01 7.63
N LEU A 96 6.66 -37.16 7.69
CA LEU A 96 6.96 -38.21 8.66
C LEU A 96 8.43 -38.61 8.47
N SER A 97 9.21 -38.53 9.55
CA SER A 97 10.60 -38.99 9.52
C SER A 97 10.63 -40.51 9.28
N LYS A 98 11.77 -41.03 8.81
CA LYS A 98 11.93 -42.48 8.62
C LYS A 98 11.68 -43.22 9.93
N GLU A 99 12.03 -42.58 11.04
CA GLU A 99 11.84 -43.05 12.41
C GLU A 99 10.36 -43.06 12.81
N ASP A 100 9.55 -42.09 12.36
CA ASP A 100 8.11 -42.09 12.63
C ASP A 100 7.38 -43.13 11.78
N LEU A 101 7.81 -43.35 10.54
CA LEU A 101 7.34 -44.46 9.70
C LEU A 101 7.65 -45.82 10.33
N ILE A 102 8.87 -45.99 10.87
CA ILE A 102 9.27 -47.21 11.59
C ILE A 102 8.42 -47.39 12.85
N ARG A 103 8.19 -46.34 13.65
CA ARG A 103 7.32 -46.39 14.84
C ARG A 103 5.89 -46.78 14.50
N ILE A 104 5.33 -46.24 13.41
CA ILE A 104 3.99 -46.59 12.95
C ILE A 104 3.93 -48.08 12.56
N ILE A 105 4.95 -48.59 11.87
CA ILE A 105 5.05 -50.01 11.50
C ILE A 105 5.15 -50.91 12.75
N GLU A 106 5.99 -50.56 13.72
CA GLU A 106 6.09 -51.30 15.00
C GLU A 106 4.77 -51.32 15.76
N ILE A 107 4.03 -50.21 15.80
CA ILE A 107 2.70 -50.16 16.44
C ILE A 107 1.71 -51.07 15.71
N MET A 108 1.74 -51.11 14.36
CA MET A 108 0.89 -51.99 13.56
C MET A 108 1.25 -53.48 13.75
N GLU A 109 2.54 -53.82 13.83
CA GLU A 109 3.03 -55.18 14.05
C GLU A 109 2.84 -55.67 15.50
N ASN A 110 2.80 -54.75 16.47
CA ASN A 110 2.62 -55.11 17.88
C ASN A 110 1.14 -55.10 18.30
N GLY A 111 0.32 -54.19 17.76
CA GLY A 111 -1.11 -54.14 18.03
C GLY A 111 -1.93 -55.30 17.45
N THR A 112 -1.37 -56.06 16.51
CA THR A 112 -1.98 -57.30 15.98
C THR A 112 -1.74 -58.54 16.84
N LYS A 113 -0.77 -58.49 17.79
CA LYS A 113 -0.41 -59.63 18.65
C LYS A 113 -1.32 -59.75 19.88
N GLU A 114 -1.88 -58.66 20.37
CA GLU A 114 -2.80 -58.68 21.53
C GLU A 114 -4.24 -59.08 21.17
N GLN A 115 -4.62 -59.12 19.88
CA GLN A 115 -6.02 -59.35 19.50
C GLN A 115 -6.34 -60.81 19.12
N THR A 116 -5.34 -61.69 19.02
CA THR A 116 -5.54 -63.13 18.77
C THR A 116 -5.64 -63.97 20.04
N ASP A 117 -5.23 -63.44 21.19
CA ASP A 117 -5.18 -64.20 22.44
C ASP A 117 -6.53 -64.23 23.19
N ASP A 118 -7.47 -63.33 22.85
CA ASP A 118 -8.81 -63.25 23.45
C ASP A 118 -9.91 -63.99 22.64
N ILE A 119 -9.59 -64.57 21.48
CA ILE A 119 -10.53 -65.38 20.67
C ILE A 119 -10.16 -66.86 20.81
N SER A 120 -10.04 -67.33 22.05
CA SER A 120 -9.93 -68.74 22.39
C SER A 120 -10.71 -69.05 23.65
N ILE A 121 -12.04 -68.85 23.60
CA ILE A 121 -13.05 -69.60 24.35
C ILE A 121 -14.27 -69.80 23.45
#